data_AF-A0A349PYS1-F1
#
_entry.id   AF-A0A349PYS1-F1
#
_cell.length_a   1.000
_cell.length_b   1.000
_cell.length_c   1.000
_cell.angle_alpha   90.00
_cell.angle_beta   90.00
_cell.angle_gamma   90.00
#
_symmetry.space_group_name_H-M   'P 1'
#
loop_
_entity.id
_entity.type
_entity.pdbx_description
1 polymer ?
#
loop_
_entity_poly.entity_id
_entity_poly.type
_entity_poly.pdbx_seq_one_letter_code
_entity_poly.pdbx_strand_id
1 'polypeptide(L)'
;ITAGIAKLGSFQLSNGGLAYWQGGTMADDWGSSYAGHFMIEAEKKGYFLPINFKLKWLSYQKNEAKKWRFEPRYGNDLAQAYRLYTLALAGSPDLSSMNRFRETKGISNESKLRLASAYVLAGQKSAGLNLLLKTTIDENSNYNYFYYGSSDRNRAMALETLLLLGQKQKAYTMATKLAKNMS
;
A
#
# COMPACT_ATOMS: atom_id res chain seq x y z
N ILE A 1 2.63 19.02 -10.52
CA ILE A 1 1.80 18.27 -9.55
C ILE A 1 0.30 18.49 -9.82
N THR A 2 -0.20 19.73 -9.82
CA THR A 2 -1.62 20.06 -10.07
C THR A 2 -2.20 19.43 -11.35
N ALA A 3 -1.47 19.49 -12.47
CA ALA A 3 -1.92 18.85 -13.72
C ALA A 3 -2.05 17.31 -13.58
N GLY A 4 -1.16 16.68 -12.82
CA GLY A 4 -1.21 15.24 -12.53
C GLY A 4 -2.40 14.87 -11.65
N ILE A 5 -2.71 15.70 -10.64
CA ILE A 5 -3.91 15.55 -9.79
C ILE A 5 -5.17 15.63 -10.64
N ALA A 6 -5.29 16.64 -11.50
CA ALA A 6 -6.43 16.79 -12.39
C ALA A 6 -6.56 15.59 -13.35
N LYS A 7 -5.44 15.14 -13.92
CA LYS A 7 -5.39 13.97 -14.81
C LYS A 7 -5.82 12.69 -14.10
N LEU A 8 -5.31 12.39 -12.91
CA LEU A 8 -5.72 11.21 -12.14
C LEU A 8 -7.19 11.29 -11.72
N GLY A 9 -7.68 12.49 -11.40
CA GLY A 9 -9.10 12.72 -11.14
C GLY A 9 -10.00 12.26 -12.29
N SER A 10 -9.56 12.43 -13.55
CA SER A 10 -10.33 12.00 -14.73
C SER A 10 -10.34 10.49 -14.97
N PHE A 11 -9.64 9.70 -14.15
CA PHE A 11 -9.60 8.23 -14.24
C PHE A 11 -10.53 7.59 -13.19
N GLN A 12 -11.06 8.37 -12.25
CA GLN A 12 -11.97 7.88 -11.21
C GLN A 12 -13.33 7.51 -11.80
N LEU A 13 -13.75 6.28 -11.53
CA LEU A 13 -15.04 5.72 -11.92
C LEU A 13 -16.13 6.07 -10.93
N SER A 14 -17.39 5.81 -11.32
CA SER A 14 -18.55 6.03 -10.46
C SER A 14 -18.49 5.26 -9.13
N ASN A 15 -17.89 4.07 -9.14
CA ASN A 15 -17.69 3.25 -7.94
C ASN A 15 -16.56 3.75 -7.02
N GLY A 16 -15.79 4.78 -7.43
CA GLY A 16 -14.71 5.40 -6.68
C GLY A 16 -13.31 4.85 -6.93
N GLY A 17 -13.19 3.69 -7.59
CA GLY A 17 -11.92 3.16 -8.07
C GLY A 17 -11.41 3.93 -9.29
N LEU A 18 -10.17 3.68 -9.70
CA LEU A 18 -9.57 4.33 -10.87
C LEU A 18 -9.32 3.29 -11.95
N ALA A 19 -9.66 3.62 -13.19
CA ALA A 19 -9.30 2.82 -14.36
C ALA A 19 -7.80 2.93 -14.65
N TYR A 20 -7.24 1.91 -15.31
CA TYR A 20 -5.82 1.91 -15.70
C TYR A 20 -5.54 2.94 -16.82
N TRP A 21 -6.45 3.04 -17.79
CA TRP A 21 -6.41 4.03 -18.85
C TRP A 21 -7.61 4.98 -18.75
N GLN A 22 -7.43 6.23 -19.20
CA GLN A 22 -8.53 7.17 -19.30
C GLN A 22 -9.63 6.62 -20.22
N GLY A 23 -10.89 6.72 -19.78
CA GLY A 23 -12.03 6.17 -20.52
C GLY A 23 -12.27 4.66 -20.29
N GLY A 24 -11.41 3.99 -19.52
CA GLY A 24 -11.70 2.64 -19.05
C GLY A 24 -12.94 2.60 -18.15
N THR A 25 -13.61 1.45 -18.11
CA THR A 25 -14.86 1.26 -17.35
C THR A 25 -14.70 0.37 -16.13
N MET A 26 -13.53 -0.22 -15.95
CA MET A 26 -13.20 -1.13 -14.86
C MET A 26 -12.08 -0.54 -14.01
N ALA A 27 -12.25 -0.60 -12.69
CA ALA A 27 -11.23 -0.14 -11.76
C ALA A 27 -10.07 -1.14 -11.76
N ASP A 28 -8.85 -0.64 -11.87
CA ASP A 28 -7.65 -1.42 -11.65
C ASP A 28 -7.33 -1.43 -10.16
N ASP A 29 -7.17 -2.61 -9.56
CA ASP A 29 -6.99 -2.74 -8.11
C ASP A 29 -5.73 -2.01 -7.62
N TRP A 30 -4.59 -2.40 -8.19
CA TRP A 30 -3.29 -1.84 -7.82
C TRP A 30 -3.19 -0.35 -8.15
N GLY A 31 -3.62 0.03 -9.36
CA GLY A 31 -3.64 1.40 -9.86
C GLY A 31 -4.53 2.31 -9.03
N SER A 32 -5.68 1.82 -8.57
CA SER A 32 -6.54 2.56 -7.63
C SER A 32 -5.80 2.89 -6.33
N SER A 33 -5.09 1.92 -5.76
CA SER A 33 -4.31 2.13 -4.54
C SER A 33 -3.12 3.07 -4.78
N TYR A 34 -2.42 2.89 -5.91
CA TYR A 34 -1.25 3.69 -6.27
C TYR A 34 -1.58 5.16 -6.55
N ALA A 35 -2.60 5.43 -7.37
CA ALA A 35 -3.06 6.79 -7.62
C ALA A 35 -3.62 7.45 -6.34
N GLY A 36 -4.34 6.68 -5.52
CA GLY A 36 -4.80 7.15 -4.22
C GLY A 36 -3.66 7.57 -3.31
N HIS A 37 -2.58 6.77 -3.23
CA HIS A 37 -1.40 7.10 -2.45
C HIS A 37 -0.81 8.47 -2.88
N PHE A 38 -0.59 8.67 -4.18
CA PHE A 38 -0.10 9.95 -4.70
C PHE A 38 -1.03 11.12 -4.30
N MET A 39 -2.35 10.95 -4.44
CA MET A 39 -3.33 11.98 -4.13
C MET A 39 -3.34 12.31 -2.62
N ILE A 40 -3.22 11.32 -1.75
CA ILE A 40 -3.11 11.53 -0.29
C ILE A 40 -1.84 12.30 0.07
N GLU A 41 -0.69 11.93 -0.51
CA GLU A 41 0.57 12.63 -0.25
C GLU A 41 0.56 14.05 -0.80
N ALA A 42 -0.10 14.28 -1.94
CA ALA A 42 -0.29 15.63 -2.46
C ALA A 42 -1.18 16.49 -1.54
N GLU A 43 -2.29 15.93 -1.05
CA GLU A 43 -3.17 16.61 -0.09
C GLU A 43 -2.42 16.99 1.20
N LYS A 44 -1.61 16.08 1.76
CA LYS A 44 -0.77 16.36 2.94
C LYS A 44 0.22 17.50 2.71
N LYS A 45 0.62 17.73 1.47
CA LYS A 45 1.49 18.85 1.07
C LYS A 45 0.72 20.14 0.73
N GLY A 46 -0.59 20.17 0.98
CA GLY A 46 -1.45 21.34 0.78
C GLY A 46 -2.04 21.49 -0.62
N TYR A 47 -1.93 20.47 -1.49
CA TYR A 47 -2.60 20.51 -2.80
C TYR A 47 -4.08 20.16 -2.69
N PHE A 48 -4.92 20.89 -3.42
CA PHE A 48 -6.35 20.60 -3.51
C PHE A 48 -6.60 19.39 -4.41
N LEU A 49 -7.42 18.45 -3.92
CA LEU A 49 -7.91 17.32 -4.71
C LEU A 49 -9.23 17.68 -5.41
N PRO A 50 -9.60 16.98 -6.50
CA PRO A 50 -10.91 17.13 -7.12
C PRO A 50 -12.02 16.84 -6.11
N ILE A 51 -13.13 17.56 -6.25
CA ILE A 51 -14.27 17.44 -5.34
C ILE A 51 -14.72 15.98 -5.21
N ASN A 52 -14.98 15.55 -3.99
CA ASN A 52 -15.41 14.19 -3.64
C ASN A 52 -14.44 13.05 -4.01
N PHE A 53 -13.26 13.33 -4.59
CA PHE A 53 -12.31 12.30 -5.01
C PHE A 53 -11.97 11.37 -3.85
N LYS A 54 -11.48 11.95 -2.74
CA LYS A 54 -11.04 11.22 -1.56
C LYS A 54 -12.18 10.43 -0.92
N LEU A 55 -13.37 11.02 -0.82
CA LEU A 55 -14.54 10.36 -0.23
C LEU A 55 -14.95 9.11 -1.04
N LYS A 56 -15.05 9.23 -2.37
CA LYS A 56 -15.38 8.11 -3.25
C LYS A 56 -14.28 7.04 -3.23
N TRP A 57 -13.02 7.46 -3.28
CA TRP A 57 -11.87 6.55 -3.22
C TRP A 57 -11.82 5.77 -1.90
N LEU A 58 -12.03 6.43 -0.76
CA LEU A 58 -12.11 5.77 0.56
C LEU A 58 -13.25 4.75 0.62
N SER A 59 -14.42 5.09 0.07
CA SER A 59 -15.55 4.16 -0.02
C SER A 59 -15.22 2.91 -0.83
N TYR A 60 -14.64 3.11 -2.03
CA TYR A 60 -14.17 2.03 -2.89
C TYR A 60 -13.17 1.11 -2.18
N GLN A 61 -12.09 1.69 -1.63
CA GLN A 61 -11.03 0.93 -0.98
C GLN A 61 -11.55 0.17 0.25
N LYS A 62 -12.43 0.75 1.07
CA LYS A 62 -13.03 0.02 2.21
C LYS A 62 -13.93 -1.12 1.75
N ASN A 63 -14.72 -0.91 0.69
CA ASN A 63 -15.55 -1.96 0.12
C ASN A 63 -14.70 -3.14 -0.40
N GLU A 64 -13.66 -2.86 -1.18
CA GLU A 64 -12.78 -3.90 -1.72
C GLU A 64 -11.96 -4.59 -0.62
N ALA A 65 -11.51 -3.85 0.39
CA ALA A 65 -10.83 -4.43 1.55
C ALA A 65 -11.73 -5.45 2.28
N LYS A 66 -13.03 -5.16 2.42
CA LYS A 66 -13.99 -6.08 3.07
C LYS A 66 -14.32 -7.28 2.21
N LYS A 67 -14.46 -7.11 0.90
CA LYS A 67 -14.76 -8.18 -0.07
C LYS A 67 -13.59 -9.10 -0.34
N TRP A 68 -12.35 -8.62 -0.15
CA TRP A 68 -11.14 -9.38 -0.44
C TRP A 68 -11.16 -10.80 0.17
N ARG A 69 -10.75 -11.76 -0.66
CA ARG A 69 -10.51 -13.16 -0.29
C ARG A 69 -9.14 -13.55 -0.81
N PHE A 70 -8.40 -14.31 -0.01
CA PHE A 70 -7.07 -14.75 -0.39
C PHE A 70 -7.16 -15.77 -1.52
N GLU A 71 -6.45 -15.51 -2.60
CA GLU A 71 -6.31 -16.42 -3.72
C GLU A 71 -4.82 -16.50 -4.09
N PRO A 72 -4.09 -17.51 -3.57
CA PRO A 72 -2.66 -17.66 -3.78
C PRO A 72 -2.27 -17.66 -5.27
N ARG A 73 -3.14 -18.19 -6.14
CA ARG A 73 -2.88 -18.27 -7.58
C ARG A 73 -2.65 -16.91 -8.23
N TYR A 74 -3.24 -15.85 -7.68
CA TYR A 74 -3.12 -14.49 -8.18
C TYR A 74 -2.14 -13.63 -7.35
N GLY A 75 -1.58 -14.16 -6.26
CA GLY A 75 -0.73 -13.39 -5.34
C GLY A 75 -1.42 -12.13 -4.80
N ASN A 76 -2.75 -12.17 -4.65
CA ASN A 76 -3.57 -10.98 -4.45
C ASN A 76 -3.49 -10.35 -3.05
N ASP A 77 -2.63 -10.89 -2.19
CA ASP A 77 -2.39 -10.40 -0.85
C ASP A 77 -1.62 -9.08 -0.86
N LEU A 78 -0.69 -8.87 -1.78
CA LEU A 78 0.10 -7.65 -1.82
C LEU A 78 -0.74 -6.41 -2.15
N ALA A 79 -1.68 -6.54 -3.12
CA ALA A 79 -2.63 -5.48 -3.43
C ALA A 79 -3.50 -5.13 -2.21
N GLN A 80 -3.98 -6.15 -1.48
CA GLN A 80 -4.73 -5.94 -0.25
C GLN A 80 -3.89 -5.25 0.83
N ALA A 81 -2.63 -5.66 1.03
CA ALA A 81 -1.74 -5.04 2.00
C ALA A 81 -1.51 -3.55 1.67
N TYR A 82 -1.32 -3.23 0.38
CA TYR A 82 -1.12 -1.86 -0.05
C TYR A 82 -2.40 -1.00 0.09
N ARG A 83 -3.56 -1.56 -0.25
CA ARG A 83 -4.87 -0.94 0.01
C ARG A 83 -5.04 -0.59 1.49
N LEU A 84 -4.79 -1.54 2.39
CA LEU A 84 -4.93 -1.32 3.84
C LEU A 84 -3.93 -0.27 4.34
N TYR A 85 -2.71 -0.27 3.82
CA TYR A 85 -1.72 0.76 4.10
C TYR A 85 -2.21 2.15 3.64
N THR A 86 -2.72 2.29 2.41
CA THR A 86 -3.15 3.60 1.90
C THR A 86 -4.40 4.12 2.61
N LEU A 87 -5.30 3.24 3.04
CA LEU A 87 -6.41 3.58 3.94
C LEU A 87 -5.91 4.15 5.28
N ALA A 88 -4.92 3.51 5.89
CA ALA A 88 -4.31 4.00 7.13
C ALA A 88 -3.56 5.33 6.91
N LEU A 89 -2.83 5.45 5.80
CA LEU A 89 -2.12 6.67 5.39
C LEU A 89 -3.06 7.86 5.19
N ALA A 90 -4.29 7.61 4.72
CA ALA A 90 -5.35 8.60 4.55
C ALA A 90 -6.03 9.00 5.87
N GLY A 91 -5.63 8.42 7.02
CA GLY A 91 -6.28 8.61 8.31
C GLY A 91 -7.62 7.87 8.44
N SER A 92 -7.86 6.85 7.62
CA SER A 92 -9.11 6.09 7.58
C SER A 92 -8.88 4.55 7.61
N PRO A 93 -8.10 4.03 8.57
CA PRO A 93 -7.78 2.61 8.65
C PRO A 93 -9.04 1.74 8.81
N ASP A 94 -9.05 0.55 8.20
CA ASP A 94 -10.07 -0.48 8.40
C ASP A 94 -9.47 -1.62 9.24
N LEU A 95 -9.47 -1.44 10.57
CA LEU A 95 -8.83 -2.37 11.51
C LEU A 95 -9.41 -3.78 11.42
N SER A 96 -10.71 -3.92 11.14
CA SER A 96 -11.35 -5.24 10.96
C SER A 96 -10.76 -5.98 9.77
N SER A 97 -10.61 -5.29 8.62
CA SER A 97 -9.98 -5.87 7.43
C SER A 97 -8.49 -6.13 7.63
N MET A 98 -7.78 -5.27 8.37
CA MET A 98 -6.37 -5.47 8.74
C MET A 98 -6.17 -6.69 9.64
N ASN A 99 -7.03 -6.88 10.64
CA ASN A 99 -6.98 -8.02 11.54
C ASN A 99 -7.29 -9.31 10.77
N ARG A 100 -8.34 -9.33 9.94
CA ARG A 100 -8.65 -10.49 9.08
C ARG A 100 -7.48 -10.84 8.16
N PHE A 101 -6.85 -9.83 7.56
CA PHE A 101 -5.69 -10.02 6.69
C PHE A 101 -4.48 -10.58 7.47
N ARG A 102 -4.22 -10.08 8.69
CA ARG A 102 -3.16 -10.60 9.58
C ARG A 102 -3.34 -12.08 9.91
N GLU A 103 -4.57 -12.53 10.16
CA GLU A 103 -4.88 -13.92 10.49
C GLU A 103 -4.94 -14.85 9.26
N THR A 104 -4.81 -14.31 8.05
CA THR A 104 -4.86 -15.11 6.82
C THR A 104 -3.55 -15.89 6.64
N LYS A 105 -3.65 -17.22 6.60
CA LYS A 105 -2.51 -18.11 6.35
C LYS A 105 -2.01 -17.97 4.91
N GLY A 106 -0.70 -17.99 4.71
CA GLY A 106 -0.07 -18.03 3.40
C GLY A 106 0.20 -16.68 2.74
N ILE A 107 -0.15 -15.55 3.38
CA ILE A 107 0.23 -14.22 2.86
C ILE A 107 1.76 -14.07 2.81
N SER A 108 2.23 -13.38 1.77
CA SER A 108 3.64 -13.15 1.50
C SER A 108 4.33 -12.34 2.59
N ASN A 109 5.66 -12.45 2.62
CA ASN A 109 6.49 -11.69 3.55
C ASN A 109 6.35 -10.17 3.31
N GLU A 110 6.30 -9.75 2.05
CA GLU A 110 6.09 -8.36 1.63
C GLU A 110 4.75 -7.82 2.11
N SER A 111 3.69 -8.60 1.99
CA SER A 111 2.36 -8.25 2.50
C SER A 111 2.35 -8.04 4.01
N LYS A 112 3.06 -8.90 4.77
CA LYS A 112 3.18 -8.75 6.22
C LYS A 112 3.94 -7.48 6.61
N LEU A 113 5.05 -7.18 5.91
CA LEU A 113 5.80 -5.93 6.10
C LEU A 113 4.93 -4.70 5.81
N ARG A 114 4.20 -4.73 4.69
CA ARG A 114 3.32 -3.61 4.32
C ARG A 114 2.16 -3.44 5.30
N LEU A 115 1.59 -4.55 5.78
CA LEU A 115 0.57 -4.55 6.83
C LEU A 115 1.12 -4.03 8.17
N ALA A 116 2.37 -4.34 8.53
CA ALA A 116 3.01 -3.79 9.71
C ALA A 116 3.08 -2.26 9.66
N SER A 117 3.46 -1.69 8.51
CA SER A 117 3.38 -0.23 8.28
C SER A 117 1.96 0.31 8.46
N ALA A 118 0.96 -0.37 7.90
CA ALA A 118 -0.43 0.03 8.03
C ALA A 118 -0.89 0.07 9.50
N TYR A 119 -0.48 -0.92 10.32
CA TYR A 119 -0.77 -0.91 11.76
C TYR A 119 -0.12 0.28 12.48
N VAL A 120 1.13 0.63 12.16
CA VAL A 120 1.77 1.81 12.77
C VAL A 120 1.01 3.08 12.42
N LEU A 121 0.66 3.27 11.14
CA LEU A 121 -0.11 4.43 10.68
C LEU A 121 -1.52 4.49 11.32
N ALA A 122 -2.09 3.32 11.65
CA ALA A 122 -3.35 3.22 12.38
C ALA A 122 -3.21 3.38 13.91
N GLY A 123 -2.03 3.75 14.42
CA GLY A 123 -1.76 3.91 15.87
C GLY A 123 -1.52 2.61 16.63
N GLN A 124 -1.43 1.47 15.94
CA GLN A 124 -1.28 0.12 16.51
C GLN A 124 0.17 -0.37 16.43
N LYS A 125 1.12 0.41 16.96
CA LYS A 125 2.56 0.14 16.84
C LYS A 125 2.98 -1.25 17.33
N SER A 126 2.39 -1.74 18.42
CA SER A 126 2.66 -3.08 18.96
C SER A 126 2.28 -4.19 17.97
N ALA A 127 1.12 -4.09 17.32
CA ALA A 127 0.70 -5.04 16.28
C ALA A 127 1.66 -5.02 15.08
N GLY A 128 2.13 -3.84 14.68
CA GLY A 128 3.13 -3.68 13.63
C GLY A 128 4.48 -4.34 13.97
N LEU A 129 4.97 -4.15 15.20
CA LEU A 129 6.21 -4.79 15.68
C LEU A 129 6.06 -6.32 15.73
N ASN A 130 4.94 -6.83 16.23
CA ASN A 130 4.67 -8.27 16.29
C ASN A 130 4.63 -8.91 14.90
N LEU A 131 4.16 -8.18 13.89
CA LEU A 131 4.24 -8.63 12.50
C LEU A 131 5.67 -8.61 11.97
N LEU A 132 6.43 -7.53 12.22
CA LEU A 132 7.82 -7.44 11.80
C LEU A 132 8.67 -8.60 12.34
N LEU A 133 8.44 -9.02 13.59
CA LEU A 133 9.14 -10.17 14.19
C LEU A 133 8.85 -11.50 13.48
N LYS A 134 7.77 -11.59 12.71
CA LYS A 134 7.37 -12.77 11.93
C LYS A 134 7.72 -12.65 10.44
N THR A 135 8.58 -11.70 10.09
CA THR A 135 9.02 -11.42 8.71
C THR A 135 10.54 -11.48 8.59
N THR A 136 11.00 -11.72 7.37
CA THR A 136 12.41 -11.66 6.97
C THR A 136 12.66 -10.35 6.22
N ILE A 137 13.70 -9.61 6.60
CA ILE A 137 13.99 -8.29 6.01
C ILE A 137 14.87 -8.39 4.75
N ASP A 138 15.51 -9.55 4.52
CA ASP A 138 16.62 -9.66 3.57
C ASP A 138 16.51 -10.83 2.59
N GLU A 139 15.31 -11.32 2.32
CA GLU A 139 15.14 -12.25 1.22
C GLU A 139 15.45 -11.53 -0.10
N ASN A 140 16.22 -12.20 -0.96
CA ASN A 140 16.18 -11.97 -2.40
C ASN A 140 14.73 -12.23 -2.82
N SER A 141 13.86 -11.24 -2.62
CA SER A 141 12.43 -11.39 -2.83
C SER A 141 12.25 -11.82 -4.28
N ASN A 142 11.86 -13.07 -4.48
CA ASN A 142 11.60 -13.59 -5.79
C ASN A 142 10.63 -12.62 -6.48
N TYR A 143 11.04 -12.19 -7.68
CA TYR A 143 10.31 -11.25 -8.49
C TYR A 143 8.84 -11.68 -8.61
N ASN A 144 7.92 -10.88 -8.06
CA ASN A 144 6.49 -11.12 -8.20
C ASN A 144 5.94 -10.22 -9.31
N TYR A 145 5.71 -10.83 -10.48
CA TYR A 145 5.35 -10.16 -11.74
C TYR A 145 4.00 -9.41 -11.66
N PHE A 146 3.06 -9.87 -10.81
CA PHE A 146 1.66 -9.43 -10.87
C PHE A 146 1.40 -7.97 -10.45
N TYR A 147 2.32 -7.32 -9.73
CA TYR A 147 2.08 -5.99 -9.14
C TYR A 147 3.24 -5.02 -9.37
N TYR A 148 3.79 -4.99 -10.59
CA TYR A 148 4.89 -4.09 -10.97
C TYR A 148 6.06 -4.15 -9.97
N GLY A 149 6.37 -5.35 -9.48
CA GLY A 149 7.35 -5.57 -8.42
C GLY A 149 8.78 -5.56 -8.91
N SER A 150 9.69 -5.13 -8.04
CA SER A 150 11.13 -5.35 -8.16
C SER A 150 11.71 -5.59 -6.77
N SER A 151 12.90 -6.18 -6.72
CA SER A 151 13.64 -6.37 -5.46
C SER A 151 13.88 -5.02 -4.77
N ASP A 152 14.21 -3.97 -5.52
CA ASP A 152 14.43 -2.64 -4.96
C ASP A 152 13.13 -1.97 -4.50
N ARG A 153 12.00 -2.17 -5.19
CA ARG A 153 10.69 -1.72 -4.70
C ARG A 153 10.34 -2.39 -3.38
N ASN A 154 10.58 -3.69 -3.25
CA ASN A 154 10.32 -4.44 -2.02
C ASN A 154 11.21 -3.96 -0.87
N ARG A 155 12.50 -3.72 -1.14
CA ARG A 155 13.45 -3.13 -0.17
C ARG A 155 13.05 -1.72 0.26
N ALA A 156 12.58 -0.88 -0.66
CA ALA A 156 12.12 0.47 -0.33
C ALA A 156 10.90 0.44 0.61
N MET A 157 9.94 -0.46 0.38
CA MET A 157 8.79 -0.65 1.28
C MET A 157 9.21 -1.22 2.64
N ALA A 158 10.17 -2.16 2.67
CA ALA A 158 10.73 -2.68 3.90
C ALA A 158 11.44 -1.58 4.70
N LEU A 159 12.23 -0.74 4.03
CA LEU A 159 12.87 0.44 4.61
C LEU A 159 11.85 1.38 5.24
N GLU A 160 10.80 1.75 4.51
CA GLU A 160 9.72 2.58 5.04
C GLU A 160 9.09 1.98 6.31
N THR A 161 8.82 0.66 6.27
CA THR A 161 8.28 -0.08 7.42
C THR A 161 9.19 0.01 8.64
N LEU A 162 10.50 -0.16 8.43
CA LEU A 162 11.50 -0.07 9.49
C LEU A 162 11.59 1.33 10.08
N LEU A 163 11.52 2.37 9.25
CA LEU A 163 11.49 3.76 9.69
C LEU A 163 10.25 4.06 10.54
N LEU A 164 9.05 3.68 10.07
CA LEU A 164 7.80 3.83 10.81
C LEU A 164 7.83 3.11 12.16
N LEU A 165 8.44 1.93 12.23
CA LEU A 165 8.59 1.15 13.46
C LEU A 165 9.73 1.65 14.37
N GLY A 166 10.53 2.62 13.95
CA GLY A 166 11.68 3.14 14.70
C GLY A 166 12.90 2.22 14.71
N GLN A 167 12.99 1.26 13.80
CA GLN A 167 14.08 0.29 13.68
C GLN A 167 15.29 0.90 12.95
N LYS A 168 15.84 2.00 13.48
CA LYS A 168 16.83 2.86 12.82
C LYS A 168 18.05 2.12 12.27
N GLN A 169 18.64 1.21 13.05
CA GLN A 169 19.83 0.46 12.61
C GLN A 169 19.53 -0.43 11.40
N LYS A 170 18.41 -1.17 11.43
CA LYS A 170 17.97 -2.02 10.32
C LYS A 170 17.60 -1.19 9.10
N ALA A 171 16.95 -0.04 9.31
CA ALA A 171 16.63 0.91 8.24
C ALA A 171 17.90 1.43 7.58
N TYR A 172 18.93 1.79 8.34
CA TYR A 172 20.21 2.24 7.79
C TYR A 172 20.87 1.16 6.91
N THR A 173 20.96 -0.08 7.37
CA THR A 173 21.48 -1.20 6.57
C THR A 173 20.68 -1.42 5.29
N MET A 174 19.35 -1.29 5.34
CA MET A 174 18.50 -1.42 4.16
C MET A 174 18.72 -0.27 3.16
N ALA A 175 18.85 0.96 3.67
CA ALA A 175 19.07 2.15 2.84
C ALA A 175 20.43 2.08 2.11
N THR A 176 21.50 1.64 2.77
CA THR A 176 22.81 1.50 2.13
C THR A 176 22.81 0.41 1.05
N LYS A 177 22.10 -0.70 1.29
CA LYS A 177 21.92 -1.76 0.28
C LYS A 177 21.15 -1.26 -0.94
N LEU A 178 20.07 -0.51 -0.74
CA LEU A 178 19.29 0.09 -1.83
C LEU A 178 20.15 1.07 -2.64
N ALA A 179 20.90 1.95 -1.97
CA ALA A 179 21.74 2.96 -2.62
C ALA A 179 22.79 2.33 -3.54
N LYS A 180 23.44 1.24 -3.11
CA LYS A 180 24.45 0.52 -3.91
C LYS A 180 23.91 -0.11 -5.20
N ASN A 181 22.61 -0.42 -5.24
CA ASN A 181 21.99 -1.03 -6.41
C ASN A 181 21.47 0.00 -7.43
N MET A 182 21.31 1.25 -7.01
CA MET A 182 20.81 2.35 -7.83
C MET A 182 21.93 3.20 -8.44
N SER A 183 23.18 2.94 -8.06
CA SER A 183 24.41 3.53 -8.62
C SER A 183 24.99 2.69 -9.74
#